data_AF-K0C129-F1
#
_entry.id   AF-K0C129-F1
#
_cell.length_a   1.000
_cell.length_b   1.000
_cell.length_c   1.000
_cell.angle_alpha   90.00
_cell.angle_beta   90.00
_cell.angle_gamma   90.00
#
_symmetry.space_group_name_H-M   'P 1'
#
loop_
_entity.id
_entity.type
_entity.pdbx_description
1 polymer ?
#
loop_
_entity_poly.entity_id
_entity_poly.type
_entity_poly.pdbx_seq_one_letter_code
_entity_poly.pdbx_strand_id
1 'polypeptide(L)'
;MMNASNDTASADIWELFVDIKKGKLWTRLGRQNIVWGESDGVRLLDIVNPLDNAWHPFEGGGELFDHRRIPLWMARFTYQLPINDMSVDFFYNPGDFVPTVQADIGSPWNVNPLPRDGVGDPADGFLVVGSPFGPTLAPGTTFIVDDDTNDWRGEDQWGIRLLGSLGGFNYTLNYLSLIDQDGVISATNTLPVFTPTPPTAPGAPVAVLPVLQNTHERLDIAGASFNWYADSLAAVFRGEMSYTFDKPFAKSASNLQFAGPVPLNPQDALGVAHRDEMKVMLGIDRPSFIFSKTRTMNISAQVIYIEREKISLDTDLNGLAARKDETQLTLNLSQPFDNDQFFVEFFGLYDIDGGYWLQPQVRWQPGNNWRVWAYYNAFGGEEERSIAVYDHADEMNIAVSYQF
;
A
#
# COMPACT_ATOMS: atom_id res chain seq x y z
N MET A 1 18.78 9.49 10.34
CA MET A 1 18.16 10.71 10.93
C MET A 1 17.84 11.68 9.82
N MET A 2 16.63 11.59 9.27
CA MET A 2 16.01 12.70 8.54
C MET A 2 15.08 13.38 9.53
N ASN A 3 15.38 14.64 9.84
CA ASN A 3 14.56 15.46 10.73
C ASN A 3 13.41 16.08 9.93
N ALA A 4 12.23 16.13 10.54
CA ALA A 4 11.04 16.79 10.02
C ALA A 4 11.27 18.29 9.74
N SER A 5 10.69 18.70 8.61
CA SER A 5 10.36 20.06 8.14
C SER A 5 11.32 21.21 8.49
N ASN A 6 12.17 21.52 7.52
CA ASN A 6 12.30 22.90 7.05
C ASN A 6 12.15 22.84 5.52
N ASP A 7 11.53 23.84 4.91
CA ASP A 7 11.56 24.05 3.46
C ASP A 7 13.02 24.04 2.97
N THR A 8 13.52 22.87 2.58
CA THR A 8 14.89 22.70 2.09
C THR A 8 14.85 21.68 0.97
N ALA A 9 15.12 22.14 -0.25
CA ALA A 9 15.35 21.28 -1.38
C ALA A 9 16.36 20.18 -1.01
N SER A 10 15.93 18.92 -1.06
CA SER A 10 16.82 17.77 -1.01
C SER A 10 17.22 17.41 -2.44
N ALA A 11 18.46 16.92 -2.59
CA ALA A 11 18.96 16.40 -3.85
C ALA A 11 19.53 15.01 -3.56
N ASP A 12 18.74 13.99 -3.87
CA ASP A 12 19.11 12.60 -3.67
C ASP A 12 19.25 11.88 -5.02
N ILE A 13 20.21 10.96 -5.09
CA ILE A 13 20.37 10.08 -6.26
C ILE A 13 19.25 9.04 -6.20
N TRP A 14 18.20 9.23 -6.98
CA TRP A 14 17.05 8.32 -6.98
C TRP A 14 17.44 6.91 -7.42
N GLU A 15 17.92 6.74 -8.64
CA GLU A 15 18.44 5.45 -9.14
C GLU A 15 19.91 5.56 -9.54
N LEU A 16 20.67 4.50 -9.26
CA LEU A 16 22.07 4.38 -9.66
C LEU A 16 22.45 2.92 -9.76
N PHE A 17 22.62 2.43 -10.97
CA PHE A 17 22.91 1.02 -11.22
C PHE A 17 23.83 0.81 -12.41
N VAL A 18 24.41 -0.39 -12.48
CA VAL A 18 25.17 -0.89 -13.63
C VAL A 18 24.54 -2.17 -14.16
N ASP A 19 24.38 -2.23 -15.49
CA ASP A 19 23.89 -3.41 -16.19
C ASP A 19 25.05 -4.16 -16.85
N ILE A 20 25.10 -5.46 -16.62
CA ILE A 20 26.10 -6.38 -17.16
C ILE A 20 25.37 -7.51 -17.88
N LYS A 21 25.68 -7.69 -19.16
CA LYS A 21 25.15 -8.80 -19.97
C LYS A 21 26.29 -9.73 -20.38
N LYS A 22 26.20 -11.01 -19.99
CA LYS A 22 27.17 -12.04 -20.35
C LYS A 22 26.46 -13.32 -20.77
N GLY A 23 26.45 -13.60 -22.08
CA GLY A 23 25.76 -14.76 -22.63
C GLY A 23 24.25 -14.71 -22.34
N LYS A 24 23.74 -15.72 -21.64
CA LYS A 24 22.33 -15.86 -21.24
C LYS A 24 21.97 -15.18 -19.91
N LEU A 25 22.96 -14.60 -19.23
CA LEU A 25 22.79 -13.91 -17.95
C LEU A 25 22.80 -12.40 -18.17
N TRP A 26 21.76 -11.74 -17.67
CA TRP A 26 21.73 -10.30 -17.43
C TRP A 26 21.78 -10.06 -15.92
N THR A 27 22.51 -9.02 -15.51
CA THR A 27 22.68 -8.65 -14.11
C THR A 27 22.61 -7.15 -13.97
N ARG A 28 21.87 -6.67 -12.96
CA ARG A 28 21.84 -5.27 -12.55
C ARG A 28 22.24 -5.16 -11.09
N LEU A 29 23.23 -4.30 -10.82
CA LEU A 29 23.71 -4.04 -9.46
C LEU A 29 23.53 -2.55 -9.16
N GLY A 30 22.89 -2.21 -8.04
CA GLY A 30 22.73 -0.84 -7.57
C GLY A 30 21.33 -0.50 -7.09
N ARG A 31 21.08 0.80 -6.90
CA ARG A 31 19.81 1.36 -6.44
C ARG A 31 18.81 1.39 -7.60
N GLN A 32 17.74 0.60 -7.51
CA GLN A 32 16.83 0.33 -8.63
C GLN A 32 15.39 0.04 -8.18
N ASN A 33 14.44 0.18 -9.11
CA ASN A 33 13.07 -0.32 -8.98
C ASN A 33 12.86 -1.69 -9.67
N ILE A 34 11.97 -2.51 -9.11
CA ILE A 34 11.55 -3.82 -9.63
C ILE A 34 10.02 -3.85 -9.68
N VAL A 35 9.48 -3.99 -10.89
CA VAL A 35 8.03 -4.08 -11.15
C VAL A 35 7.68 -5.51 -11.55
N TRP A 36 6.97 -6.21 -10.67
CA TRP A 36 6.53 -7.59 -10.87
C TRP A 36 5.01 -7.74 -10.98
N GLY A 37 4.23 -6.72 -10.62
CA GLY A 37 2.77 -6.75 -10.71
C GLY A 37 2.21 -6.36 -12.08
N GLU A 38 0.93 -6.63 -12.26
CA GLU A 38 0.15 -6.39 -13.49
C GLU A 38 -1.07 -5.49 -13.22
N SER A 39 -1.60 -5.51 -11.99
CA SER A 39 -2.78 -4.77 -11.55
C SER A 39 -2.64 -3.24 -11.63
N ASP A 40 -3.72 -2.58 -12.06
CA ASP A 40 -3.82 -1.13 -12.10
C ASP A 40 -4.35 -0.56 -10.77
N GLY A 41 -3.61 0.35 -10.15
CA GLY A 41 -4.05 1.13 -8.97
C GLY A 41 -4.03 0.40 -7.62
N VAL A 42 -3.92 -0.93 -7.61
CA VAL A 42 -3.82 -1.76 -6.39
C VAL A 42 -2.61 -2.68 -6.53
N ARG A 43 -1.87 -2.90 -5.45
CA ARG A 43 -0.61 -3.67 -5.48
C ARG A 43 -0.83 -5.10 -5.01
N LEU A 44 -0.54 -6.06 -5.89
CA LEU A 44 -0.52 -7.49 -5.58
C LEU A 44 0.93 -8.01 -5.50
N LEU A 45 1.63 -8.13 -6.65
CA LEU A 45 3.03 -8.58 -6.73
C LEU A 45 4.01 -7.43 -6.95
N ASP A 46 3.52 -6.22 -7.23
CA ASP A 46 4.33 -5.02 -7.28
C ASP A 46 4.63 -4.49 -5.87
N ILE A 47 5.30 -5.28 -5.04
CA ILE A 47 5.51 -5.03 -3.60
C ILE A 47 6.99 -5.07 -3.17
N VAL A 48 7.91 -5.22 -4.14
CA VAL A 48 9.35 -5.29 -3.84
C VAL A 48 9.88 -3.95 -3.32
N ASN A 49 9.49 -2.86 -3.95
CA ASN A 49 9.89 -1.51 -3.55
C ASN A 49 8.83 -0.89 -2.61
N PRO A 50 9.25 -0.24 -1.51
CA PRO A 50 8.36 0.58 -0.68
C PRO A 50 7.81 1.78 -1.45
N LEU A 51 6.78 2.40 -0.91
CA LEU A 51 6.23 3.64 -1.46
C LEU A 51 6.55 4.83 -0.57
N ASP A 52 6.67 5.99 -1.20
CA ASP A 52 6.50 7.28 -0.56
C ASP A 52 5.04 7.73 -0.72
N ASN A 53 4.27 7.60 0.34
CA ASN A 53 2.87 8.00 0.43
C ASN A 53 2.71 9.31 1.21
N ALA A 54 3.79 10.04 1.50
CA ALA A 54 3.74 11.16 2.42
C ALA A 54 2.78 12.26 1.94
N TRP A 55 2.88 12.64 0.66
CA TRP A 55 2.28 13.88 0.14
C TRP A 55 1.29 13.69 -1.04
N HIS A 56 1.21 12.52 -1.69
CA HIS A 56 0.21 12.22 -2.75
C HIS A 56 -0.02 10.69 -2.98
N PRO A 57 -0.63 9.96 -2.03
CA PRO A 57 -0.76 8.49 -2.09
C PRO A 57 -1.69 7.95 -3.20
N PHE A 58 -2.37 8.80 -3.95
CA PHE A 58 -3.39 8.41 -4.94
C PHE A 58 -3.09 9.00 -6.31
N GLU A 59 -2.33 8.23 -7.09
CA GLU A 59 -2.00 8.53 -8.48
C GLU A 59 -2.51 7.39 -9.36
N GLY A 60 -3.63 7.64 -10.03
CA GLY A 60 -4.36 6.70 -10.86
C GLY A 60 -3.65 6.45 -12.18
N GLY A 61 -2.68 5.54 -12.16
CA GLY A 61 -2.05 4.96 -13.34
C GLY A 61 -1.02 5.84 -14.05
N GLY A 62 -0.08 5.17 -14.71
CA GLY A 62 0.96 5.80 -15.54
C GLY A 62 2.23 6.20 -14.78
N GLU A 63 2.98 7.14 -15.36
CA GLU A 63 4.30 7.59 -14.89
C GLU A 63 4.29 8.16 -13.46
N LEU A 64 3.15 8.67 -12.99
CA LEU A 64 3.04 9.26 -11.65
C LEU A 64 3.26 8.23 -10.55
N PHE A 65 2.64 7.05 -10.65
CA PHE A 65 2.83 5.98 -9.68
C PHE A 65 4.31 5.55 -9.55
N ASP A 66 5.05 5.55 -10.68
CA ASP A 66 6.47 5.22 -10.68
C ASP A 66 7.31 6.21 -9.85
N HIS A 67 6.85 7.46 -9.68
CA HIS A 67 7.54 8.46 -8.86
C HIS A 67 7.48 8.17 -7.36
N ARG A 68 6.50 7.39 -6.90
CA ARG A 68 6.37 7.02 -5.47
C ARG A 68 7.16 5.79 -5.08
N ARG A 69 7.59 4.95 -6.02
CA ARG A 69 8.40 3.77 -5.66
C ARG A 69 9.78 4.20 -5.18
N ILE A 70 10.12 3.83 -3.95
CA ILE A 70 11.42 4.07 -3.35
C ILE A 70 12.40 3.00 -3.86
N PRO A 71 13.42 3.37 -4.67
CA PRO A 71 14.36 2.42 -5.21
C PRO A 71 15.34 1.92 -4.14
N LEU A 72 15.63 0.62 -4.18
CA LEU A 72 16.44 -0.09 -3.19
C LEU A 72 17.77 -0.55 -3.76
N TRP A 73 18.79 -0.65 -2.90
CA TRP A 73 20.10 -1.20 -3.25
C TRP A 73 20.05 -2.72 -3.38
N MET A 74 20.01 -3.21 -4.61
CA MET A 74 19.79 -4.63 -4.88
C MET A 74 20.74 -5.17 -5.95
N ALA A 75 20.89 -6.49 -5.93
CA ALA A 75 21.40 -7.26 -7.05
C ALA A 75 20.23 -8.00 -7.73
N ARG A 76 20.09 -7.85 -9.04
CA ARG A 76 19.07 -8.53 -9.83
C ARG A 76 19.72 -9.32 -10.95
N PHE A 77 19.21 -10.51 -11.20
CA PHE A 77 19.75 -11.46 -12.17
C PHE A 77 18.61 -12.04 -12.99
N THR A 78 18.72 -11.97 -14.31
CA THR A 78 17.81 -12.64 -15.22
C THR A 78 18.59 -13.62 -16.07
N TYR A 79 18.24 -14.91 -16.01
CA TYR A 79 18.89 -15.97 -16.74
C TYR A 79 17.93 -16.66 -17.71
N GLN A 80 18.26 -16.66 -18.99
CA GLN A 80 17.52 -17.43 -19.99
C GLN A 80 17.83 -18.92 -19.81
N LEU A 81 16.80 -19.71 -19.49
CA LEU A 81 16.95 -21.15 -19.31
C LEU A 81 17.27 -21.83 -20.66
N PRO A 82 17.88 -23.03 -20.65
CA PRO A 82 18.03 -23.87 -21.84
C PRO A 82 16.70 -24.57 -22.24
N ILE A 83 15.57 -23.91 -21.98
CA ILE A 83 14.21 -24.31 -22.36
C ILE A 83 13.62 -23.11 -23.12
N ASN A 84 12.94 -23.37 -24.24
CA ASN A 84 12.41 -22.30 -25.09
C ASN A 84 11.47 -21.39 -24.29
N ASP A 85 11.62 -20.09 -24.49
CA ASP A 85 10.76 -19.03 -23.95
C ASP A 85 10.59 -19.05 -22.42
N MET A 86 11.58 -19.61 -21.71
CA MET A 86 11.62 -19.62 -20.25
C MET A 86 12.84 -18.92 -19.68
N SER A 87 12.64 -18.09 -18.67
CA SER A 87 13.70 -17.41 -17.94
C SER A 87 13.42 -17.39 -16.44
N VAL A 88 14.47 -17.23 -15.65
CA VAL A 88 14.36 -16.99 -14.21
C VAL A 88 14.89 -15.61 -13.92
N ASP A 89 14.11 -14.82 -13.19
CA ASP A 89 14.47 -13.52 -12.65
C ASP A 89 14.57 -13.64 -11.14
N PHE A 90 15.67 -13.18 -10.55
CA PHE A 90 15.95 -13.27 -9.14
C PHE A 90 16.48 -11.93 -8.66
N PHE A 91 16.03 -11.46 -7.51
CA PHE A 91 16.64 -10.31 -6.85
C PHE A 91 17.04 -10.64 -5.42
N TYR A 92 18.04 -9.90 -4.95
CA TYR A 92 18.58 -9.97 -3.60
C TYR A 92 18.84 -8.56 -3.10
N ASN A 93 18.20 -8.19 -2.01
CA ASN A 93 18.42 -6.97 -1.24
C ASN A 93 19.17 -7.33 0.05
N PRO A 94 20.49 -7.09 0.12
CA PRO A 94 21.26 -7.23 1.36
C PRO A 94 21.22 -5.97 2.24
N GLY A 95 20.58 -4.90 1.75
CA GLY A 95 20.58 -3.59 2.38
C GLY A 95 19.57 -3.47 3.51
N ASP A 96 19.61 -2.31 4.16
CA ASP A 96 18.74 -1.99 5.28
C ASP A 96 17.29 -1.93 4.82
N PHE A 97 16.39 -2.45 5.67
CA PHE A 97 14.96 -2.31 5.49
C PHE A 97 14.57 -0.83 5.34
N VAL A 98 13.69 -0.57 4.37
CA VAL A 98 13.10 0.75 4.15
C VAL A 98 11.58 0.57 4.26
N PRO A 99 10.91 1.17 5.25
CA PRO A 99 9.46 1.11 5.35
C PRO A 99 8.79 1.98 4.29
N THR A 100 7.50 1.73 4.04
CA THR A 100 6.64 2.68 3.34
C THR A 100 6.62 3.98 4.13
N VAL A 101 6.92 5.10 3.48
CA VAL A 101 6.82 6.42 4.11
C VAL A 101 5.35 6.79 4.11
N GLN A 102 4.73 6.78 5.28
CA GLN A 102 3.35 7.19 5.46
C GLN A 102 3.24 8.71 5.61
N ALA A 103 2.04 9.24 5.38
CA ALA A 103 1.75 10.64 5.60
C ALA A 103 2.03 11.08 7.04
N ASP A 104 2.73 12.20 7.18
CA ASP A 104 3.02 12.80 8.49
C ASP A 104 1.73 13.06 9.28
N ILE A 105 1.85 13.08 10.60
CA ILE A 105 0.74 13.46 11.49
C ILE A 105 0.29 14.89 11.15
N GLY A 106 -1.03 15.07 11.01
CA GLY A 106 -1.64 16.35 10.60
C GLY A 106 -1.72 16.57 9.09
N SER A 107 -1.16 15.67 8.28
CA SER A 107 -1.41 15.61 6.84
C SER A 107 -2.86 15.18 6.57
N PRO A 108 -3.54 15.75 5.55
CA PRO A 108 -4.87 15.27 5.14
C PRO A 108 -4.87 13.81 4.68
N TRP A 109 -3.70 13.26 4.34
CA TRP A 109 -3.50 11.88 3.88
C TRP A 109 -3.23 10.86 4.99
N ASN A 110 -3.13 11.30 6.25
CA ASN A 110 -2.90 10.38 7.35
C ASN A 110 -4.24 9.84 7.88
N VAL A 111 -4.51 8.57 7.61
CA VAL A 111 -5.73 7.86 8.02
C VAL A 111 -5.51 6.86 9.16
N ASN A 112 -4.36 6.93 9.83
CA ASN A 112 -4.06 6.04 10.94
C ASN A 112 -5.08 6.25 12.10
N PRO A 113 -5.70 5.18 12.62
CA PRO A 113 -6.77 5.18 13.65
C PRO A 113 -6.33 5.72 14.99
N LEU A 114 -5.02 5.72 15.25
CA LEU A 114 -4.51 6.25 16.49
C LEU A 114 -4.74 7.75 16.45
N PRO A 115 -5.43 8.29 17.47
CA PRO A 115 -6.03 9.61 17.36
C PRO A 115 -4.98 10.62 16.94
N ARG A 116 -5.37 11.53 16.03
CA ARG A 116 -4.77 12.84 15.76
C ARG A 116 -3.81 13.26 16.90
N ASP A 117 -2.49 13.18 16.70
CA ASP A 117 -1.44 13.54 17.69
C ASP A 117 -1.27 12.62 18.92
N GLY A 118 -1.79 11.41 18.90
CA GLY A 118 -2.00 10.63 20.10
C GLY A 118 -3.00 11.28 21.08
N VAL A 119 -3.69 12.35 20.67
CA VAL A 119 -4.61 13.18 21.43
C VAL A 119 -6.02 12.94 20.91
N GLY A 120 -6.92 12.42 21.76
CA GLY A 120 -8.34 12.35 21.40
C GLY A 120 -8.84 13.71 20.90
N ASP A 121 -9.48 13.74 19.73
CA ASP A 121 -10.04 14.97 19.17
C ASP A 121 -11.02 15.59 20.18
N PRO A 122 -10.87 16.87 20.56
CA PRO A 122 -11.85 17.55 21.41
C PRO A 122 -13.27 17.58 20.84
N ALA A 123 -13.44 17.42 19.51
CA ALA A 123 -14.73 17.36 18.83
C ALA A 123 -15.35 15.95 18.84
N ASP A 124 -14.52 14.90 18.74
CA ASP A 124 -14.91 13.52 18.94
C ASP A 124 -14.77 13.18 20.41
N GLY A 125 -15.74 13.66 21.18
CA GLY A 125 -15.91 13.21 22.54
C GLY A 125 -15.82 11.68 22.59
N PHE A 126 -14.88 11.20 23.41
CA PHE A 126 -14.88 9.86 24.01
C PHE A 126 -14.15 8.73 23.25
N LEU A 127 -12.82 8.71 23.30
CA LEU A 127 -12.09 7.43 23.34
C LEU A 127 -12.22 6.86 24.77
N VAL A 128 -13.30 6.10 25.00
CA VAL A 128 -13.60 5.46 26.30
C VAL A 128 -12.69 4.25 26.49
N VAL A 129 -11.50 4.47 27.04
CA VAL A 129 -10.66 3.36 27.52
C VAL A 129 -11.16 2.94 28.90
N GLY A 130 -12.16 2.06 28.89
CA GLY A 130 -12.69 1.41 30.08
C GLY A 130 -13.82 2.17 30.78
N SER A 131 -14.98 1.52 30.84
CA SER A 131 -16.19 1.90 31.59
C SER A 131 -16.96 3.14 31.08
N PRO A 132 -18.31 3.09 31.04
CA PRO A 132 -19.14 4.29 30.84
C PRO A 132 -18.99 5.35 31.95
N PHE A 133 -18.15 5.09 32.97
CA PHE A 133 -17.76 5.98 34.05
C PHE A 133 -16.23 6.15 34.19
N GLY A 134 -15.44 5.73 33.20
CA GLY A 134 -13.99 5.92 33.21
C GLY A 134 -13.59 7.39 33.07
N PRO A 135 -12.40 7.79 33.54
CA PRO A 135 -11.91 9.14 33.36
C PRO A 135 -11.77 9.42 31.86
N THR A 136 -12.29 10.56 31.42
CA THR A 136 -12.00 11.10 30.10
C THR A 136 -10.49 11.36 30.02
N LEU A 137 -9.83 10.88 28.96
CA LEU A 137 -8.46 11.28 28.69
C LEU A 137 -8.41 12.81 28.59
N ALA A 138 -7.44 13.43 29.25
CA ALA A 138 -7.30 14.87 29.18
C ALA A 138 -7.02 15.26 27.72
N PRO A 139 -7.66 16.32 27.19
CA PRO A 139 -7.24 16.91 25.93
C PRO A 139 -5.74 17.18 25.97
N GLY A 140 -4.99 16.69 24.99
CA GLY A 140 -3.52 16.74 24.96
C GLY A 140 -2.79 15.50 25.51
N THR A 141 -3.47 14.40 25.84
CA THR A 141 -2.79 13.11 26.10
C THR A 141 -2.08 12.66 24.83
N THR A 142 -0.84 12.17 24.87
CA THR A 142 -0.11 11.69 23.67
C THR A 142 0.18 10.20 23.82
N PHE A 143 -0.23 9.39 22.83
CA PHE A 143 0.23 8.00 22.69
C PHE A 143 1.65 7.99 22.13
N ILE A 144 2.56 7.32 22.83
CA ILE A 144 3.89 7.00 22.28
C ILE A 144 3.72 5.65 21.57
N VAL A 145 3.82 5.67 20.24
CA VAL A 145 4.03 4.45 19.47
C VAL A 145 5.54 4.24 19.44
N ASP A 146 6.00 3.18 20.08
CA ASP A 146 7.37 2.73 19.87
C ASP A 146 7.42 2.13 18.46
N ASP A 147 8.28 2.65 17.60
CA ASP A 147 8.39 2.14 16.25
C ASP A 147 9.56 1.15 16.24
N ASP A 148 9.27 -0.12 15.92
CA ASP A 148 10.29 -1.14 15.73
C ASP A 148 10.98 -0.99 14.36
N THR A 149 11.21 0.26 13.95
CA THR A 149 12.30 0.61 13.04
C THR A 149 13.63 0.41 13.77
N ASN A 150 13.80 -0.75 14.41
CA ASN A 150 15.09 -1.25 14.79
C ASN A 150 15.99 -1.25 13.56
N ASP A 151 17.27 -1.18 13.80
CA ASP A 151 18.27 -1.23 12.76
C ASP A 151 18.33 -2.64 12.14
N TRP A 152 17.55 -2.90 11.08
CA TRP A 152 17.46 -4.18 10.35
C TRP A 152 18.71 -4.48 9.48
N ARG A 153 19.86 -3.87 9.78
CA ARG A 153 21.15 -4.17 9.16
C ARG A 153 21.43 -5.68 9.27
N GLY A 154 21.34 -6.39 8.14
CA GLY A 154 21.65 -7.82 8.03
C GLY A 154 20.46 -8.75 7.80
N GLU A 155 19.22 -8.23 7.78
CA GLU A 155 18.05 -8.99 7.36
C GLU A 155 17.83 -8.79 5.86
N ASP A 156 18.06 -9.85 5.07
CA ASP A 156 17.97 -9.77 3.61
C ASP A 156 16.54 -9.89 3.11
N GLN A 157 16.23 -9.35 1.93
CA GLN A 157 14.99 -9.61 1.21
C GLN A 157 15.31 -10.18 -0.16
N TRP A 158 14.49 -11.08 -0.66
CA TRP A 158 14.75 -11.71 -1.95
C TRP A 158 13.47 -12.18 -2.61
N GLY A 159 13.56 -12.43 -3.91
CA GLY A 159 12.47 -13.04 -4.64
C GLY A 159 12.99 -13.76 -5.86
N ILE A 160 12.27 -14.80 -6.26
CA ILE A 160 12.49 -15.55 -7.48
C ILE A 160 11.21 -15.58 -8.30
N ARG A 161 11.36 -15.37 -9.61
CA ARG A 161 10.29 -15.37 -10.59
C ARG A 161 10.67 -16.23 -11.77
N LEU A 162 9.89 -17.26 -12.06
CA LEU A 162 9.93 -17.98 -13.32
C LEU A 162 9.04 -17.26 -14.31
N LEU A 163 9.56 -16.94 -15.50
CA LEU A 163 8.81 -16.40 -16.62
C LEU A 163 8.76 -17.45 -17.72
N GLY A 164 7.58 -17.66 -18.30
CA GLY A 164 7.38 -18.60 -19.39
C GLY A 164 6.37 -18.10 -20.42
N SER A 165 6.48 -18.63 -21.63
CA SER A 165 5.49 -18.45 -22.69
C SER A 165 5.11 -19.79 -23.30
N LEU A 166 3.81 -20.02 -23.50
CA LEU A 166 3.25 -21.17 -24.19
C LEU A 166 2.30 -20.66 -25.28
N GLY A 167 2.84 -20.49 -26.50
CA GLY A 167 2.09 -19.89 -27.60
C GLY A 167 1.78 -18.43 -27.33
N GLY A 168 0.49 -18.09 -27.24
CA GLY A 168 0.02 -16.73 -26.92
C GLY A 168 -0.18 -16.47 -25.42
N PHE A 169 0.07 -17.46 -24.56
CA PHE A 169 -0.12 -17.37 -23.11
C PHE A 169 1.23 -17.14 -22.42
N ASN A 170 1.41 -15.95 -21.86
CA ASN A 170 2.59 -15.60 -21.06
C ASN A 170 2.22 -15.74 -19.59
N TYR A 171 3.12 -16.29 -18.78
CA TYR A 171 2.87 -16.48 -17.35
C TYR A 171 4.11 -16.25 -16.50
N THR A 172 3.87 -15.96 -15.24
CA THR A 172 4.89 -15.93 -14.20
C THR A 172 4.49 -16.77 -13.00
N LEU A 173 5.48 -17.35 -12.33
CA LEU A 173 5.34 -17.94 -11.00
C LEU A 173 6.39 -17.29 -10.10
N ASN A 174 5.96 -16.81 -8.95
CA ASN A 174 6.73 -15.92 -8.09
C ASN A 174 6.78 -16.50 -6.68
N TYR A 175 7.91 -16.33 -6.02
CA TYR A 175 8.03 -16.44 -4.57
C TYR A 175 8.87 -15.28 -4.06
N LEU A 176 8.36 -14.55 -3.09
CA LEU A 176 9.06 -13.43 -2.45
C LEU A 176 9.15 -13.68 -0.95
N SER A 177 10.29 -13.31 -0.36
CA SER A 177 10.49 -13.22 1.08
C SER A 177 10.92 -11.79 1.40
N LEU A 178 9.98 -10.99 1.87
CA LEU A 178 10.12 -9.54 2.09
C LEU A 178 9.91 -9.22 3.57
N ILE A 179 10.33 -8.04 4.00
CA ILE A 179 9.90 -7.49 5.29
C ILE A 179 8.66 -6.65 5.00
N ASP A 180 7.64 -6.76 5.84
CA ASP A 180 6.42 -5.96 5.77
C ASP A 180 6.77 -4.48 5.79
N GLN A 181 6.51 -3.77 4.68
CA GLN A 181 6.88 -2.37 4.51
C GLN A 181 5.92 -1.43 5.24
N ASP A 182 4.66 -1.83 5.41
CA ASP A 182 3.64 -1.00 6.04
C ASP A 182 3.64 -1.21 7.56
N GLY A 183 3.99 -2.42 8.00
CA GLY A 183 4.04 -2.78 9.42
C GLY A 183 2.66 -2.93 10.03
N VAL A 184 2.64 -3.38 11.28
CA VAL A 184 1.41 -3.58 12.05
C VAL A 184 1.52 -2.89 13.39
N ILE A 185 0.60 -1.97 13.64
CA ILE A 185 0.54 -1.27 14.92
C ILE A 185 -0.36 -2.04 15.88
N SER A 186 0.24 -2.62 16.92
CA SER A 186 -0.49 -3.41 17.92
C SER A 186 -0.17 -2.97 19.35
N ALA A 187 -1.08 -3.23 20.28
CA ALA A 187 -0.81 -3.01 21.70
C ALA A 187 0.02 -4.16 22.26
N THR A 188 1.23 -3.88 22.74
CA THR A 188 2.16 -4.89 23.27
C THR A 188 2.14 -4.97 24.79
N ASN A 189 1.76 -3.88 25.45
CA ASN A 189 1.66 -3.81 26.90
C ASN A 189 0.60 -2.78 27.32
N THR A 190 0.38 -2.66 28.62
CA THR A 190 -0.53 -1.67 29.19
C THR A 190 0.09 -1.01 30.41
N LEU A 191 -0.03 0.32 30.51
CA LEU A 191 0.47 1.12 31.63
C LEU A 191 -0.70 1.64 32.49
N PRO A 192 -0.70 1.41 33.82
CA PRO A 192 -1.71 1.99 34.70
C PRO A 192 -1.45 3.49 34.91
N VAL A 193 -2.50 4.30 34.77
CA VAL A 193 -2.50 5.74 35.07
C VAL A 193 -3.15 5.96 36.43
N PHE A 194 -2.45 6.68 37.30
CA PHE A 194 -2.89 6.98 38.67
C PHE A 194 -3.33 8.44 38.79
N THR A 195 -4.47 8.71 39.44
CA THR A 195 -4.89 10.09 39.71
C THR A 195 -4.12 10.68 40.90
N PRO A 196 -3.67 11.94 40.82
CA PRO A 196 -2.99 12.60 41.94
C PRO A 196 -3.95 13.09 43.04
N THR A 197 -5.27 13.17 42.82
CA THR A 197 -6.22 13.78 43.77
C THR A 197 -7.63 13.15 43.79
N PRO A 198 -8.41 13.34 44.89
CA PRO A 198 -9.73 12.71 45.13
C PRO A 198 -10.80 13.04 44.05
N PRO A 199 -11.84 12.20 43.87
CA PRO A 199 -12.54 11.42 44.91
C PRO A 199 -12.04 9.99 45.14
N THR A 200 -11.10 9.52 44.33
CA THR A 200 -10.44 8.21 44.48
C THR A 200 -9.26 8.31 45.44
N ALA A 201 -8.98 7.23 46.19
CA ALA A 201 -7.84 7.19 47.10
C ALA A 201 -6.53 7.49 46.34
N PRO A 202 -5.63 8.33 46.88
CA PRO A 202 -4.34 8.60 46.26
C PRO A 202 -3.61 7.29 45.94
N GLY A 203 -3.23 7.09 44.66
CA GLY A 203 -2.58 5.86 44.19
C GLY A 203 -3.50 4.76 43.67
N ALA A 204 -4.81 4.99 43.54
CA ALA A 204 -5.69 4.08 42.80
C ALA A 204 -5.50 4.24 41.28
N PRO A 205 -5.40 3.15 40.50
CA PRO A 205 -5.38 3.23 39.04
C PRO A 205 -6.76 3.68 38.55
N VAL A 206 -6.79 4.66 37.66
CA VAL A 206 -8.05 5.26 37.16
C VAL A 206 -8.20 5.06 35.66
N ALA A 207 -7.10 4.85 34.93
CA ALA A 207 -7.13 4.40 33.55
C ALA A 207 -5.98 3.42 33.28
N VAL A 208 -6.06 2.75 32.14
CA VAL A 208 -5.00 1.90 31.60
C VAL A 208 -4.73 2.39 30.18
N LEU A 209 -3.49 2.74 29.86
CA LEU A 209 -3.10 3.15 28.52
C LEU A 209 -2.39 1.99 27.82
N PRO A 210 -2.75 1.63 26.57
CA PRO A 210 -1.97 0.68 25.78
C PRO A 210 -0.60 1.29 25.44
N VAL A 211 0.44 0.46 25.49
CA VAL A 211 1.72 0.72 24.84
C VAL A 211 1.59 0.14 23.44
N LEU A 212 1.69 1.01 22.45
CA LEU A 212 1.54 0.65 21.04
C LEU A 212 2.93 0.49 20.44
N GLN A 213 3.08 -0.55 19.65
CA GLN A 213 4.31 -0.78 18.89
C GLN A 213 3.95 -1.02 17.44
N ASN A 214 4.66 -0.34 16.54
CA ASN A 214 4.65 -0.68 15.12
C ASN A 214 5.69 -1.77 14.86
N THR A 215 5.26 -2.93 14.38
CA THR A 215 6.14 -4.08 14.14
C THR A 215 6.15 -4.43 12.66
N HIS A 216 7.34 -4.57 12.10
CA HIS A 216 7.56 -5.05 10.74
C HIS A 216 7.96 -6.53 10.81
N GLU A 217 7.25 -7.41 10.11
CA GLU A 217 7.54 -8.86 10.16
C GLU A 217 7.91 -9.41 8.77
N ARG A 218 8.51 -10.59 8.75
CA ARG A 218 8.84 -11.30 7.51
C ARG A 218 7.55 -11.76 6.83
N LEU A 219 7.39 -11.42 5.56
CA LEU A 219 6.30 -11.87 4.69
C LEU A 219 6.85 -12.84 3.63
N ASP A 220 6.30 -14.04 3.63
CA ASP A 220 6.50 -15.00 2.54
C ASP A 220 5.29 -14.97 1.61
N ILE A 221 5.53 -14.84 0.31
CA ILE A 221 4.49 -14.53 -0.68
C ILE A 221 4.67 -15.41 -1.90
N ALA A 222 3.69 -16.28 -2.15
CA ALA A 222 3.58 -17.00 -3.41
C ALA A 222 2.75 -16.17 -4.39
N GLY A 223 3.14 -16.16 -5.67
CA GLY A 223 2.45 -15.37 -6.68
C GLY A 223 2.40 -16.02 -8.04
N ALA A 224 1.44 -15.60 -8.84
CA ALA A 224 1.35 -15.97 -10.24
C ALA A 224 0.75 -14.83 -11.05
N SER A 225 1.13 -14.70 -12.31
CA SER A 225 0.42 -13.81 -13.24
C SER A 225 0.35 -14.43 -14.63
N PHE A 226 -0.58 -13.97 -15.44
CA PHE A 226 -0.64 -14.32 -16.85
C PHE A 226 -1.17 -13.18 -17.70
N ASN A 227 -0.77 -13.20 -18.97
CA ASN A 227 -1.32 -12.34 -20.02
C ASN A 227 -1.61 -13.19 -21.27
N TRP A 228 -2.79 -13.03 -21.84
CA TRP A 228 -3.25 -13.78 -22.99
C TRP A 228 -4.05 -12.91 -23.97
N TYR A 229 -3.58 -12.83 -25.21
CA TYR A 229 -4.28 -12.11 -26.27
C TYR A 229 -5.36 -12.98 -26.93
N ALA A 230 -6.59 -12.47 -26.99
CA ALA A 230 -7.74 -13.11 -27.62
C ALA A 230 -8.12 -12.40 -28.93
N ASP A 231 -7.77 -13.03 -30.07
CA ASP A 231 -8.03 -12.52 -31.43
C ASP A 231 -9.50 -12.16 -31.68
N SER A 232 -10.44 -12.97 -31.17
CA SER A 232 -11.89 -12.80 -31.40
C SER A 232 -12.45 -11.51 -30.78
N LEU A 233 -11.80 -10.99 -29.75
CA LEU A 233 -12.20 -9.77 -29.04
C LEU A 233 -11.27 -8.59 -29.32
N ALA A 234 -10.11 -8.86 -29.94
CA ALA A 234 -8.99 -7.93 -30.05
C ALA A 234 -8.62 -7.33 -28.68
N ALA A 235 -8.56 -8.19 -27.66
CA ALA A 235 -8.35 -7.82 -26.26
C ALA A 235 -7.31 -8.71 -25.59
N VAL A 236 -6.63 -8.18 -24.58
CA VAL A 236 -5.71 -8.93 -23.72
C VAL A 236 -6.42 -9.24 -22.41
N PHE A 237 -6.48 -10.52 -22.05
CA PHE A 237 -6.86 -10.94 -20.71
C PHE A 237 -5.64 -11.01 -19.82
N ARG A 238 -5.80 -10.50 -18.61
CA ARG A 238 -4.74 -10.41 -17.62
C ARG A 238 -5.20 -11.07 -16.34
N GLY A 239 -4.26 -11.66 -15.61
CA GLY A 239 -4.54 -12.16 -14.27
C GLY A 239 -3.32 -12.07 -13.40
N GLU A 240 -3.55 -11.82 -12.12
CA GLU A 240 -2.51 -11.75 -11.10
C GLU A 240 -3.05 -12.35 -9.81
N MET A 241 -2.22 -13.09 -9.09
CA MET A 241 -2.55 -13.63 -7.78
C MET A 241 -1.35 -13.46 -6.86
N SER A 242 -1.62 -13.05 -5.63
CA SER A 242 -0.68 -13.17 -4.52
C SER A 242 -1.32 -13.92 -3.36
N TYR A 243 -0.53 -14.74 -2.68
CA TYR A 243 -0.88 -15.44 -1.45
C TYR A 243 0.21 -15.15 -0.44
N THR A 244 -0.12 -14.36 0.58
CA THR A 244 0.78 -14.00 1.68
C THR A 244 0.52 -14.95 2.83
N PHE A 245 1.53 -15.73 3.19
CA PHE A 245 1.47 -16.64 4.33
C PHE A 245 1.65 -15.86 5.62
N ASP A 246 0.86 -16.21 6.65
CA ASP A 246 1.01 -15.69 8.01
C ASP A 246 1.12 -14.15 8.04
N LYS A 247 0.31 -13.44 7.25
CA LYS A 247 0.33 -11.97 7.24
C LYS A 247 -0.06 -11.45 8.64
N PRO A 248 0.71 -10.51 9.22
CA PRO A 248 0.39 -9.95 10.53
C PRO A 248 -0.82 -9.02 10.43
N PHE A 249 -1.71 -9.12 11.41
CA PHE A 249 -2.82 -8.20 11.65
C PHE A 249 -2.81 -7.78 13.12
N ALA A 250 -3.14 -6.54 13.40
CA ALA A 250 -3.26 -6.09 14.78
C ALA A 250 -4.50 -6.72 15.41
N LYS A 251 -4.37 -7.26 16.62
CA LYS A 251 -5.57 -7.64 17.40
C LYS A 251 -6.23 -6.36 17.91
N SER A 252 -7.54 -6.30 17.77
CA SER A 252 -8.40 -5.16 18.06
C SER A 252 -8.19 -4.63 19.48
N ALA A 253 -7.69 -3.38 19.55
CA ALA A 253 -7.68 -2.57 20.77
C ALA A 253 -9.08 -2.09 21.17
N SER A 254 -10.08 -2.14 20.28
CA SER A 254 -11.49 -1.83 20.62
C SER A 254 -12.11 -2.83 21.60
N ASN A 255 -11.49 -4.00 21.80
CA ASN A 255 -11.79 -4.92 22.91
C ASN A 255 -11.09 -4.57 24.24
N LEU A 256 -10.28 -3.51 24.30
CA LEU A 256 -9.80 -2.91 25.55
C LEU A 256 -10.87 -2.04 26.23
N GLN A 257 -12.16 -2.26 25.94
CA GLN A 257 -13.24 -1.79 26.79
C GLN A 257 -13.15 -2.48 28.16
N PHE A 258 -12.37 -1.90 29.07
CA PHE A 258 -12.34 -2.26 30.49
C PHE A 258 -13.64 -1.80 31.18
N ALA A 259 -14.79 -2.32 30.77
CA ALA A 259 -16.09 -2.08 31.37
C ALA A 259 -16.64 -3.39 31.94
N GLY A 260 -16.30 -3.71 33.20
CA GLY A 260 -16.81 -4.89 33.90
C GLY A 260 -15.76 -5.97 34.17
N PRO A 261 -16.10 -7.02 34.94
CA PRO A 261 -15.13 -7.91 35.56
C PRO A 261 -14.37 -8.70 34.50
N VAL A 262 -13.16 -8.21 34.19
CA VAL A 262 -12.04 -8.82 33.46
C VAL A 262 -12.41 -9.49 32.13
N PRO A 263 -11.75 -9.14 31.00
CA PRO A 263 -11.79 -10.00 29.82
C PRO A 263 -11.48 -11.45 30.23
N LEU A 264 -12.17 -12.42 29.63
CA LEU A 264 -11.67 -13.79 29.56
C LEU A 264 -10.29 -13.72 28.87
N ASN A 265 -9.24 -13.57 29.68
CA ASN A 265 -7.83 -13.42 29.32
C ASN A 265 -7.44 -12.16 28.48
N PRO A 266 -6.89 -11.08 29.11
CA PRO A 266 -6.39 -9.87 28.42
C PRO A 266 -5.31 -10.12 27.35
N GLN A 267 -4.67 -11.29 27.38
CA GLN A 267 -3.68 -11.73 26.39
C GLN A 267 -4.28 -11.97 24.99
N ASP A 268 -5.59 -12.18 24.90
CA ASP A 268 -6.26 -12.48 23.62
C ASP A 268 -6.55 -11.21 22.79
N ALA A 269 -6.39 -10.01 23.36
CA ALA A 269 -6.62 -8.71 22.72
C ALA A 269 -5.34 -7.88 22.47
N LEU A 270 -4.17 -8.43 22.80
CA LEU A 270 -2.87 -7.76 22.66
C LEU A 270 -1.99 -8.47 21.62
N GLY A 271 -1.15 -7.68 20.95
CA GLY A 271 -0.20 -8.12 19.94
C GLY A 271 -0.80 -8.40 18.57
N VAL A 272 -0.08 -9.22 17.82
CA VAL A 272 -0.36 -9.52 16.41
C VAL A 272 -1.03 -10.88 16.27
N ALA A 273 -1.92 -11.00 15.30
CA ALA A 273 -2.47 -12.26 14.83
C ALA A 273 -2.05 -12.50 13.39
N HIS A 274 -1.61 -13.72 13.09
CA HIS A 274 -1.18 -14.12 11.76
C HIS A 274 -2.32 -14.78 11.00
N ARG A 275 -2.57 -14.33 9.78
CA ARG A 275 -3.62 -14.82 8.89
C ARG A 275 -3.12 -14.88 7.46
N ASP A 276 -3.51 -15.90 6.73
CA ASP A 276 -3.23 -15.95 5.30
C ASP A 276 -4.12 -14.95 4.54
N GLU A 277 -3.53 -14.26 3.57
CA GLU A 277 -4.24 -13.33 2.68
C GLU A 277 -4.01 -13.72 1.22
N MET A 278 -5.10 -13.92 0.49
CA MET A 278 -5.09 -14.13 -0.96
C MET A 278 -5.66 -12.90 -1.65
N LYS A 279 -4.97 -12.42 -2.69
CA LYS A 279 -5.49 -11.43 -3.63
C LYS A 279 -5.49 -12.03 -5.03
N VAL A 280 -6.57 -11.81 -5.77
CA VAL A 280 -6.72 -12.24 -7.16
C VAL A 280 -7.22 -11.07 -7.99
N MET A 281 -6.55 -10.75 -9.08
CA MET A 281 -6.99 -9.80 -10.09
C MET A 281 -7.27 -10.53 -11.40
N LEU A 282 -8.38 -10.19 -12.05
CA LEU A 282 -8.67 -10.54 -13.44
C LEU A 282 -8.99 -9.27 -14.22
N GLY A 283 -8.27 -9.05 -15.31
CA GLY A 283 -8.33 -7.83 -16.11
C GLY A 283 -8.58 -8.10 -17.60
N ILE A 284 -9.12 -7.10 -18.28
CA ILE A 284 -9.24 -7.05 -19.73
C ILE A 284 -8.80 -5.68 -20.25
N ASP A 285 -7.88 -5.70 -21.21
CA ASP A 285 -7.44 -4.51 -21.90
C ASP A 285 -7.85 -4.57 -23.37
N ARG A 286 -8.42 -3.48 -23.87
CA ARG A 286 -8.86 -3.40 -25.25
C ARG A 286 -8.65 -2.01 -25.85
N PRO A 287 -7.70 -1.84 -26.78
CA PRO A 287 -7.61 -0.61 -27.57
C PRO A 287 -8.84 -0.51 -28.50
N SER A 288 -9.55 0.62 -28.43
CA SER A 288 -10.81 0.83 -29.15
C SER A 288 -10.88 2.22 -29.78
N PHE A 289 -11.37 2.34 -31.02
CA PHE A 289 -11.63 3.63 -31.64
C PHE A 289 -12.94 4.22 -31.09
N ILE A 290 -12.84 5.13 -30.12
CA ILE A 290 -14.00 5.76 -29.48
C ILE A 290 -14.16 7.21 -29.94
N PHE A 291 -13.15 8.06 -29.69
CA PHE A 291 -13.22 9.50 -29.99
C PHE A 291 -12.42 9.91 -31.23
N SER A 292 -11.44 9.09 -31.64
CA SER A 292 -10.59 9.32 -32.80
C SER A 292 -10.67 8.15 -33.79
N LYS A 293 -10.42 8.43 -35.07
CA LYS A 293 -10.31 7.42 -36.14
C LYS A 293 -8.86 6.98 -36.41
N THR A 294 -7.89 7.70 -35.87
CA THR A 294 -6.45 7.49 -36.11
C THR A 294 -5.71 7.04 -34.86
N ARG A 295 -6.36 7.15 -33.69
CA ARG A 295 -5.83 6.78 -32.38
C ARG A 295 -6.91 6.09 -31.57
N THR A 296 -6.58 4.92 -31.03
CA THR A 296 -7.45 4.17 -30.14
C THR A 296 -7.36 4.71 -28.71
N MET A 297 -8.48 4.68 -28.00
CA MET A 297 -8.51 4.75 -26.54
C MET A 297 -8.09 3.40 -25.99
N ASN A 298 -7.18 3.38 -25.03
CA ASN A 298 -6.94 2.20 -24.20
C ASN A 298 -8.03 2.12 -23.14
N ILE A 299 -8.68 0.97 -23.04
CA ILE A 299 -9.69 0.67 -22.03
C ILE A 299 -9.18 -0.55 -21.27
N SER A 300 -8.83 -0.36 -20.00
CA SER A 300 -8.49 -1.43 -19.07
C SER A 300 -9.56 -1.49 -18.00
N ALA A 301 -10.11 -2.67 -17.76
CA ALA A 301 -11.03 -2.92 -16.66
C ALA A 301 -10.61 -4.18 -15.93
N GLN A 302 -10.69 -4.17 -14.60
CA GLN A 302 -10.30 -5.31 -13.78
C GLN A 302 -11.20 -5.46 -12.57
N VAL A 303 -11.32 -6.70 -12.12
CA VAL A 303 -11.88 -7.05 -10.81
C VAL A 303 -10.75 -7.58 -9.95
N ILE A 304 -10.69 -7.11 -8.71
CA ILE A 304 -9.76 -7.56 -7.68
C ILE A 304 -10.59 -8.12 -6.55
N TYR A 305 -10.28 -9.34 -6.13
CA TYR A 305 -10.86 -9.99 -4.98
C TYR A 305 -9.77 -10.24 -3.94
N ILE A 306 -10.03 -9.86 -2.70
CA ILE A 306 -9.15 -10.07 -1.56
C ILE A 306 -9.90 -10.97 -0.57
N GLU A 307 -9.23 -12.00 -0.08
CA GLU A 307 -9.74 -12.89 0.96
C GLU A 307 -8.70 -13.07 2.04
N ARG A 308 -9.14 -12.98 3.30
CA ARG A 308 -8.31 -13.13 4.49
C ARG A 308 -8.89 -14.26 5.33
N GLU A 309 -8.05 -15.26 5.63
CA GLU A 309 -8.48 -16.41 6.40
C GLU A 309 -8.75 -16.01 7.86
N LYS A 310 -9.76 -16.61 8.51
CA LYS A 310 -9.97 -16.55 9.98
C LYS A 310 -9.95 -15.15 10.62
N ILE A 311 -10.34 -14.10 9.88
CA ILE A 311 -10.49 -12.75 10.45
C ILE A 311 -11.61 -12.76 11.49
N SER A 312 -11.30 -12.22 12.67
CA SER A 312 -12.27 -12.12 13.77
C SER A 312 -12.16 -10.78 14.49
N LEU A 313 -11.27 -10.69 15.47
CA LEU A 313 -10.97 -9.49 16.25
C LEU A 313 -9.73 -8.79 15.70
N ASP A 314 -9.46 -8.91 14.41
CA ASP A 314 -8.27 -8.40 13.76
C ASP A 314 -8.61 -7.05 13.09
N THR A 315 -7.70 -6.08 13.12
CA THR A 315 -7.91 -4.76 12.51
C THR A 315 -7.04 -4.56 11.26
N ASP A 316 -7.51 -3.74 10.34
CA ASP A 316 -6.73 -3.27 9.20
C ASP A 316 -5.71 -2.19 9.63
N LEU A 317 -4.95 -1.69 8.65
CA LEU A 317 -3.98 -0.60 8.84
C LEU A 317 -4.64 0.69 9.35
N ASN A 318 -5.95 0.84 9.10
CA ASN A 318 -6.75 1.96 9.56
C ASN A 318 -7.44 1.65 10.91
N GLY A 319 -7.06 0.57 11.61
CA GLY A 319 -7.56 0.19 12.94
C GLY A 319 -9.03 -0.18 13.00
N LEU A 320 -9.70 -0.24 11.85
CA LEU A 320 -11.07 -0.71 11.73
C LEU A 320 -11.05 -2.24 11.67
N ALA A 321 -12.19 -2.86 11.99
CA ALA A 321 -12.30 -4.32 11.93
C ALA A 321 -12.02 -4.80 10.50
N ALA A 322 -10.98 -5.62 10.34
CA ALA A 322 -10.58 -6.11 9.03
C ALA A 322 -11.74 -6.87 8.38
N ARG A 323 -11.94 -6.67 7.07
CA ARG A 323 -12.92 -7.43 6.32
C ARG A 323 -12.36 -8.79 5.91
N LYS A 324 -13.18 -9.82 6.07
CA LYS A 324 -12.85 -11.19 5.64
C LYS A 324 -12.61 -11.23 4.13
N ASP A 325 -13.43 -10.54 3.37
CA ASP A 325 -13.32 -10.45 1.92
C ASP A 325 -13.66 -9.03 1.44
N GLU A 326 -13.14 -8.69 0.26
CA GLU A 326 -13.30 -7.40 -0.38
C GLU A 326 -13.25 -7.60 -1.89
N THR A 327 -14.15 -6.94 -2.63
CA THR A 327 -14.12 -6.94 -4.09
C THR A 327 -14.07 -5.53 -4.62
N GLN A 328 -13.04 -5.23 -5.39
CA GLN A 328 -12.84 -3.93 -6.02
C GLN A 328 -12.93 -4.07 -7.54
N LEU A 329 -13.53 -3.07 -8.17
CA LEU A 329 -13.57 -2.91 -9.62
C LEU A 329 -12.71 -1.70 -9.96
N THR A 330 -11.83 -1.82 -10.95
CA THR A 330 -11.14 -0.65 -11.48
C THR A 330 -11.36 -0.49 -12.98
N LEU A 331 -11.38 0.76 -13.42
CA LEU A 331 -11.51 1.18 -14.81
C LEU A 331 -10.44 2.23 -15.09
N ASN A 332 -9.57 1.95 -16.05
CA ASN A 332 -8.59 2.88 -16.56
C ASN A 332 -8.86 3.16 -18.05
N LEU A 333 -9.00 4.44 -18.39
CA LEU A 333 -9.24 4.93 -19.74
C LEU A 333 -8.10 5.88 -20.11
N SER A 334 -7.50 5.72 -21.29
CA SER A 334 -6.49 6.66 -21.80
C SER A 334 -6.71 6.90 -23.29
N GLN A 335 -7.10 8.12 -23.65
CA GLN A 335 -7.33 8.53 -25.04
C GLN A 335 -6.24 9.54 -25.47
N PRO A 336 -5.31 9.14 -26.35
CA PRO A 336 -4.38 10.06 -26.98
C PRO A 336 -5.03 10.91 -28.07
N PHE A 337 -4.54 12.14 -28.20
CA PHE A 337 -4.81 13.11 -29.24
C PHE A 337 -3.50 13.74 -29.74
N ASP A 338 -3.58 14.47 -30.85
CA ASP A 338 -2.49 15.32 -31.37
C ASP A 338 -1.14 14.61 -31.48
N ASN A 339 -1.13 13.43 -32.12
CA ASN A 339 0.06 12.58 -32.25
C ASN A 339 0.69 12.25 -30.90
N ASP A 340 -0.15 11.88 -29.94
CA ASP A 340 0.26 11.41 -28.62
C ASP A 340 0.94 12.53 -27.80
N GLN A 341 0.57 13.79 -28.04
CA GLN A 341 1.02 14.95 -27.25
C GLN A 341 0.02 15.37 -26.17
N PHE A 342 -1.25 14.98 -26.31
CA PHE A 342 -2.31 15.33 -25.37
C PHE A 342 -3.14 14.10 -25.06
N PHE A 343 -3.44 13.86 -23.79
CA PHE A 343 -4.21 12.72 -23.33
C PHE A 343 -5.32 13.18 -22.40
N VAL A 344 -6.50 12.62 -22.62
CA VAL A 344 -7.59 12.64 -21.64
C VAL A 344 -7.68 11.25 -21.06
N GLU A 345 -7.53 11.14 -19.75
CA GLU A 345 -7.45 9.86 -19.06
C GLU A 345 -8.35 9.87 -17.83
N PHE A 346 -8.72 8.69 -17.37
CA PHE A 346 -9.58 8.50 -16.22
C PHE A 346 -9.20 7.20 -15.53
N PHE A 347 -8.97 7.26 -14.23
CA PHE A 347 -8.92 6.09 -13.38
C PHE A 347 -10.13 6.10 -12.44
N GLY A 348 -10.72 4.94 -12.21
CA GLY A 348 -11.76 4.76 -11.21
C GLY A 348 -11.54 3.46 -10.47
N LEU A 349 -11.67 3.48 -9.15
CA LEU A 349 -11.77 2.32 -8.28
C LEU A 349 -13.11 2.38 -7.55
N TYR A 350 -13.80 1.26 -7.51
CA TYR A 350 -15.05 1.08 -6.78
C TYR A 350 -14.99 -0.23 -5.98
N ASP A 351 -15.02 -0.12 -4.67
CA ASP A 351 -15.30 -1.24 -3.77
C ASP A 351 -16.81 -1.52 -3.80
N ILE A 352 -17.19 -2.78 -4.03
CA ILE A 352 -18.61 -3.17 -4.13
C ILE A 352 -19.41 -2.89 -2.85
N ASP A 353 -18.74 -2.78 -1.71
CA ASP A 353 -19.34 -2.45 -0.42
C ASP A 353 -19.58 -0.94 -0.24
N GLY A 354 -19.16 -0.10 -1.20
CA GLY A 354 -19.65 1.27 -1.34
C GLY A 354 -18.61 2.38 -1.36
N GLY A 355 -17.31 2.06 -1.27
CA GLY A 355 -16.23 3.04 -1.41
C GLY A 355 -15.81 3.30 -2.85
N TYR A 356 -15.44 4.53 -3.18
CA TYR A 356 -14.94 4.88 -4.51
C TYR A 356 -13.78 5.88 -4.48
N TRP A 357 -12.94 5.78 -5.51
CA TRP A 357 -11.94 6.76 -5.88
C TRP A 357 -12.04 7.01 -7.38
N LEU A 358 -12.31 8.25 -7.78
CA LEU A 358 -12.39 8.66 -9.18
C LEU A 358 -11.32 9.71 -9.46
N GLN A 359 -10.53 9.48 -10.51
CA GLN A 359 -9.46 10.37 -10.94
C GLN A 359 -9.56 10.69 -12.43
N PRO A 360 -10.34 11.72 -12.84
CA PRO A 360 -10.16 12.31 -14.15
C PRO A 360 -8.80 13.03 -14.23
N GLN A 361 -8.10 12.86 -15.35
CA GLN A 361 -6.81 13.50 -15.57
C GLN A 361 -6.60 13.95 -17.02
N VAL A 362 -5.73 14.93 -17.18
CA VAL A 362 -5.22 15.39 -18.46
C VAL A 362 -3.70 15.38 -18.40
N ARG A 363 -3.08 14.77 -19.41
CA ARG A 363 -1.63 14.78 -19.58
C ARG A 363 -1.26 15.46 -20.88
N TRP A 364 -0.36 16.43 -20.79
CA TRP A 364 0.16 17.17 -21.92
C TRP A 364 1.67 17.06 -21.99
N GLN A 365 2.18 16.61 -23.13
CA GLN A 365 3.59 16.38 -23.37
C GLN A 365 4.04 17.04 -24.67
N PRO A 366 4.21 18.38 -24.68
CA PRO A 366 4.58 19.11 -25.87
C PRO A 366 6.07 18.89 -26.21
N GLY A 367 6.31 18.41 -27.43
CA GLY A 367 7.66 18.12 -27.89
C GLY A 367 8.28 16.94 -27.13
N ASN A 368 9.57 17.04 -26.81
CA ASN A 368 10.32 15.91 -26.25
C ASN A 368 10.57 16.04 -24.74
N ASN A 369 10.67 17.26 -24.21
CA ASN A 369 11.24 17.50 -22.89
C ASN A 369 10.19 17.70 -21.80
N TRP A 370 9.05 18.33 -22.12
CA TRP A 370 8.06 18.70 -21.12
C TRP A 370 7.01 17.61 -20.94
N ARG A 371 6.61 17.40 -19.69
CA ARG A 371 5.44 16.62 -19.30
C ARG A 371 4.66 17.40 -18.26
N VAL A 372 3.36 17.50 -18.44
CA VAL A 372 2.44 18.21 -17.53
C VAL A 372 1.26 17.29 -17.27
N TRP A 373 0.91 17.14 -16.00
CA TRP A 373 -0.29 16.45 -15.56
C TRP A 373 -1.16 17.41 -14.80
N ALA A 374 -2.46 17.32 -15.02
CA ALA A 374 -3.46 17.92 -14.15
C ALA A 374 -4.52 16.86 -13.86
N TYR A 375 -4.76 16.57 -12.59
CA TYR A 375 -5.72 15.56 -12.17
C TYR A 375 -6.51 16.02 -10.95
N TYR A 376 -7.69 15.44 -10.79
CA TYR A 376 -8.53 15.63 -9.62
C TYR A 376 -8.81 14.27 -8.98
N ASN A 377 -8.59 14.14 -7.69
CA ASN A 377 -8.97 12.99 -6.90
C ASN A 377 -10.29 13.27 -6.21
N ALA A 378 -11.28 12.41 -6.46
CA ALA A 378 -12.56 12.40 -5.77
C ALA A 378 -12.71 11.09 -4.99
N PHE A 379 -12.89 11.17 -3.69
CA PHE A 379 -13.12 10.03 -2.81
C PHE A 379 -14.54 10.08 -2.23
N GLY A 380 -15.03 8.94 -1.77
CA GLY A 380 -16.29 8.88 -1.04
C GLY A 380 -16.84 7.48 -0.91
N GLY A 381 -17.98 7.38 -0.25
CA GLY A 381 -18.65 6.11 0.03
C GLY A 381 -19.11 6.00 1.47
N GLU A 382 -19.86 4.95 1.77
CA GLU A 382 -20.33 4.66 3.14
C GLU A 382 -19.43 3.66 3.89
N GLU A 383 -18.54 2.95 3.18
CA GLU A 383 -17.68 1.91 3.74
C GLU A 383 -16.29 2.46 4.09
N GLU A 384 -16.11 2.92 5.32
CA GLU A 384 -14.85 3.50 5.83
C GLU A 384 -13.67 2.49 5.87
N ARG A 385 -13.93 1.17 5.77
CA ARG A 385 -12.88 0.14 5.66
C ARG A 385 -12.35 -0.07 4.24
N SER A 386 -12.67 0.87 3.36
CA SER A 386 -12.27 0.90 1.96
C SER A 386 -11.55 2.21 1.65
N ILE A 387 -11.46 2.54 0.36
CA ILE A 387 -10.92 3.83 -0.11
C ILE A 387 -11.73 5.05 0.38
N ALA A 388 -12.96 4.85 0.88
CA ALA A 388 -13.82 5.93 1.38
C ALA A 388 -13.28 6.63 2.64
N VAL A 389 -12.30 6.05 3.34
CA VAL A 389 -11.61 6.69 4.48
C VAL A 389 -10.92 8.02 4.11
N TYR A 390 -10.79 8.31 2.81
CA TYR A 390 -10.24 9.56 2.28
C TYR A 390 -11.31 10.53 1.76
N ASP A 391 -12.59 10.36 2.11
CA ASP A 391 -13.69 11.22 1.63
C ASP A 391 -13.52 12.72 1.98
N HIS A 392 -12.72 13.04 2.99
CA HIS A 392 -12.34 14.40 3.37
C HIS A 392 -11.18 14.99 2.56
N ALA A 393 -10.51 14.18 1.74
CA ALA A 393 -9.21 14.48 1.13
C ALA A 393 -9.24 14.62 -0.40
N ASP A 394 -10.38 15.04 -0.97
CA ASP A 394 -10.45 15.43 -2.38
C ASP A 394 -9.34 16.44 -2.74
N GLU A 395 -8.62 16.19 -3.85
CA GLU A 395 -7.43 16.96 -4.23
C GLU A 395 -7.45 17.35 -5.70
N MET A 396 -7.02 18.57 -6.02
CA MET A 396 -6.61 18.94 -7.38
C MET A 396 -5.10 19.14 -7.42
N ASN A 397 -4.44 18.45 -8.35
CA ASN A 397 -2.99 18.49 -8.49
C ASN A 397 -2.56 18.93 -9.90
N ILE A 398 -1.43 19.63 -9.99
CA ILE A 398 -0.72 19.92 -11.24
C ILE A 398 0.75 19.57 -11.07
N ALA A 399 1.24 18.61 -11.84
CA ALA A 399 2.64 18.20 -11.87
C ALA A 399 3.29 18.65 -13.18
N VAL A 400 4.55 19.12 -13.10
CA VAL A 400 5.34 19.54 -14.27
C VAL A 400 6.71 18.89 -14.17
N SER A 401 7.09 18.16 -15.21
CA SER A 401 8.42 17.54 -15.34
C SER A 401 9.12 18.03 -16.61
N TYR A 402 10.46 18.15 -16.51
CA TYR A 402 11.35 18.48 -17.61
C TYR A 402 12.47 17.44 -17.70
N GLN A 403 12.56 16.77 -18.84
CA GLN A 403 13.62 15.80 -19.14
C GLN A 403 14.71 16.48 -19.97
N PHE A 404 15.96 16.44 -19.49
CA PHE A 404 17.13 17.09 -20.11
C PHE A 404 17.89 16.20 -21.10
#